data_AF-A0A6I4Z5F2-F1
#
_entry.id   AF-A0A6I4Z5F2-F1
#
_cell.length_a   1.000
_cell.length_b   1.000
_cell.length_c   1.000
_cell.angle_alpha   90.00
_cell.angle_beta   90.00
_cell.angle_gamma   90.00
#
_symmetry.space_group_name_H-M   'P 1'
#
loop_
_entity.id
_entity.type
_entity.pdbx_description
1 polymer ?
#
loop_
_entity_poly.entity_id
_entity_poly.type
_entity_poly.pdbx_seq_one_letter_code
_entity_poly.pdbx_strand_id
1 'polypeptide(L)'
;MRERALGRTFRFARGILDPSTAFVTRNPEQTQRKLRPADHVPDGGVTVIASGDRGNGVQDALRDIEEREGADGPPRSVLVLGRYRGSREALPSSSGGRLRVEFSTVHAAKGREADYVVVLDLREARLGFPAQIAADPLLDLVLPPPPGGGYPHAEERRLFYVALTRARRGTYLVADALRPSAFVEELLRESPGVRRLGEFRRDRTAACPRCRTGRLDVSGSGRSMGCLNFPFCRYRAPRCGSCSQGFVVIAGDAARCTNASCDAAPSPCEVCGQGVMVTRRGRTGAFLGCSQYASDQPCTNTRNLAART
;
A
#
# COMPACT_ATOMS: atom_id res chain seq x y z
N MET A 1 5.95 -37.73 -33.29
CA MET A 1 4.85 -36.95 -32.67
C MET A 1 5.32 -35.51 -32.58
N ARG A 2 4.83 -34.59 -33.43
CA ARG A 2 5.32 -33.20 -33.51
C ARG A 2 4.79 -32.42 -32.29
N GLU A 3 5.68 -32.11 -31.36
CA GLU A 3 5.41 -31.22 -30.23
C GLU A 3 5.15 -29.81 -30.78
N ARG A 4 3.89 -29.37 -30.74
CA ARG A 4 3.50 -28.01 -31.15
C ARG A 4 3.99 -27.03 -30.09
N ALA A 5 5.20 -26.52 -30.27
CA ALA A 5 5.68 -25.35 -29.54
C ALA A 5 4.80 -24.14 -29.89
N LEU A 6 3.93 -23.73 -28.96
CA LEU A 6 3.27 -22.41 -28.98
C LEU A 6 4.32 -21.33 -28.68
N GLY A 7 5.21 -21.11 -29.65
CA GLY A 7 6.21 -20.04 -29.64
C GLY A 7 5.63 -18.79 -30.29
N ARG A 8 5.74 -17.66 -29.58
CA ARG A 8 5.50 -16.26 -30.02
C ARG A 8 4.10 -15.72 -29.70
N THR A 9 4.01 -15.04 -28.56
CA THR A 9 2.87 -14.16 -28.23
C THR A 9 3.37 -12.73 -28.06
N PHE A 10 3.08 -11.89 -29.04
CA PHE A 10 3.29 -10.44 -29.01
C PHE A 10 2.05 -9.81 -28.36
N ARG A 11 2.04 -9.63 -27.03
CA ARG A 11 0.82 -9.19 -26.31
C ARG A 11 0.86 -7.76 -25.77
N PHE A 12 2.03 -7.23 -25.45
CA PHE A 12 2.14 -5.95 -24.75
C PHE A 12 3.51 -5.28 -24.95
N ALA A 13 3.56 -3.98 -24.64
CA ALA A 13 4.75 -3.14 -24.80
C ALA A 13 5.94 -3.58 -23.92
N ARG A 14 7.15 -3.18 -24.30
CA ARG A 14 8.39 -3.59 -23.64
C ARG A 14 8.45 -3.14 -22.18
N GLY A 15 8.00 -1.92 -21.89
CA GLY A 15 7.91 -1.38 -20.54
C GLY A 15 6.95 -2.12 -19.62
N ILE A 16 6.11 -3.03 -20.14
CA ILE A 16 5.35 -4.01 -19.35
C ILE A 16 6.11 -5.34 -19.26
N LEU A 17 6.67 -5.79 -20.38
CA LEU A 17 7.36 -7.08 -20.48
C LEU A 17 8.55 -7.20 -19.54
N ASP A 18 9.44 -6.21 -19.56
CA ASP A 18 10.67 -6.24 -18.80
C ASP A 18 10.39 -6.32 -17.27
N PRO A 19 9.58 -5.42 -16.66
CA PRO A 19 9.30 -5.50 -15.22
C PRO A 19 8.47 -6.72 -14.83
N SER A 20 7.48 -7.13 -15.64
CA SER A 20 6.64 -8.29 -15.32
C SER A 20 7.39 -9.62 -15.39
N THR A 21 8.30 -9.76 -16.37
CA THR A 21 9.15 -10.95 -16.51
C THR A 21 10.14 -11.02 -15.37
N ALA A 22 10.87 -9.92 -15.10
CA ALA A 22 11.83 -9.86 -14.01
C ALA A 22 11.19 -10.26 -12.67
N PHE A 23 10.00 -9.71 -12.37
CA PHE A 23 9.25 -10.01 -11.16
C PHE A 23 8.80 -11.48 -11.08
N VAL A 24 8.23 -12.05 -12.15
CA VAL A 24 7.67 -13.41 -12.07
C VAL A 24 8.75 -14.49 -12.05
N THR A 25 9.89 -14.26 -12.74
CA THR A 25 11.01 -15.21 -12.79
C THR A 25 11.89 -15.22 -11.54
N ARG A 26 11.66 -14.30 -10.59
CA ARG A 26 12.29 -14.38 -9.26
C ARG A 26 11.90 -15.65 -8.51
N ASN A 27 10.71 -16.18 -8.76
CA ASN A 27 10.37 -17.53 -8.32
C ASN A 27 11.12 -18.54 -9.22
N PRO A 28 12.09 -19.31 -8.68
CA PRO A 28 12.89 -20.26 -9.48
C PRO A 28 12.07 -21.34 -10.16
N GLU A 29 10.87 -21.66 -9.63
CA GLU A 29 9.97 -22.66 -10.22
C GLU A 29 9.18 -22.13 -11.42
N GLN A 30 9.28 -20.84 -11.73
CA GLN A 30 8.58 -20.26 -12.85
C GLN A 30 9.27 -20.62 -14.17
N THR A 31 8.53 -21.26 -15.09
CA THR A 31 9.06 -21.58 -16.42
C THR A 31 9.46 -20.31 -17.18
N GLN A 32 10.74 -20.20 -17.53
CA GLN A 32 11.26 -19.10 -18.33
C GLN A 32 10.84 -19.26 -19.79
N ARG A 33 9.83 -18.52 -20.23
CA ARG A 33 9.46 -18.43 -21.66
C ARG A 33 10.08 -17.19 -22.27
N LYS A 34 10.78 -17.35 -23.40
CA LYS A 34 11.29 -16.22 -24.19
C LYS A 34 10.11 -15.49 -24.86
N LEU A 35 9.75 -14.33 -24.33
CA LEU A 35 8.74 -13.45 -24.87
C LEU A 35 9.39 -12.34 -25.70
N ARG A 36 8.67 -11.81 -26.68
CA ARG A 36 9.07 -10.61 -27.45
C ARG A 36 8.02 -9.52 -27.27
N PRO A 37 8.44 -8.24 -27.13
CA PRO A 37 7.51 -7.12 -27.03
C PRO A 37 6.76 -6.91 -28.34
N ALA A 38 5.60 -6.25 -28.29
CA ALA A 38 4.89 -5.84 -29.50
C ALA A 38 5.56 -4.60 -30.12
N ASP A 39 5.97 -4.69 -31.40
CA ASP A 39 6.78 -3.66 -32.08
C ASP A 39 6.01 -2.37 -32.46
N HIS A 40 4.67 -2.35 -32.33
CA HIS A 40 3.80 -1.27 -32.83
C HIS A 40 2.82 -0.69 -31.80
N VAL A 41 3.08 -0.92 -30.52
CA VAL A 41 2.21 -0.42 -29.44
C VAL A 41 2.96 0.66 -28.67
N PRO A 42 2.42 1.90 -28.56
CA PRO A 42 3.03 2.94 -27.76
C PRO A 42 3.27 2.46 -26.32
N ASP A 43 4.51 2.60 -25.88
CA ASP A 43 4.97 2.04 -24.62
C ASP A 43 4.67 2.99 -23.46
N GLY A 44 3.54 2.74 -22.78
CA GLY A 44 3.18 3.40 -21.53
C GLY A 44 3.88 2.80 -20.30
N GLY A 45 4.47 1.62 -20.45
CA GLY A 45 5.15 0.89 -19.40
C GLY A 45 4.29 0.57 -18.18
N VAL A 46 4.95 0.36 -17.03
CA VAL A 46 4.29 0.23 -15.72
C VAL A 46 4.47 1.52 -14.92
N THR A 47 3.36 2.04 -14.39
CA THR A 47 3.33 3.17 -13.47
C THR A 47 2.79 2.73 -12.12
N VAL A 48 3.46 3.10 -11.03
CA VAL A 48 2.96 2.96 -9.67
C VAL A 48 2.47 4.30 -9.15
N ILE A 49 1.23 4.35 -8.67
CA ILE A 49 0.62 5.50 -8.01
C ILE A 49 0.56 5.23 -6.52
N ALA A 50 1.24 6.06 -5.72
CA ALA A 50 1.10 6.07 -4.27
C ALA A 50 -0.14 6.89 -3.90
N SER A 51 -1.18 6.26 -3.37
CA SER A 51 -2.41 6.93 -2.95
C SER A 51 -2.88 6.49 -1.56
N GLY A 52 -3.46 7.42 -0.80
CA GLY A 52 -4.15 7.12 0.46
C GLY A 52 -5.60 6.65 0.26
N ASP A 53 -6.17 6.88 -0.92
CA ASP A 53 -7.52 6.47 -1.29
C ASP A 53 -7.54 5.80 -2.67
N ARG A 54 -8.31 4.71 -2.80
CA ARG A 54 -8.36 3.94 -4.05
C ARG A 54 -9.04 4.73 -5.18
N GLY A 55 -10.09 5.50 -4.88
CA GLY A 55 -10.81 6.31 -5.86
C GLY A 55 -9.94 7.42 -6.42
N ASN A 56 -9.26 8.17 -5.55
CA ASN A 56 -8.29 9.18 -5.97
C ASN A 56 -7.17 8.58 -6.82
N GLY A 57 -6.66 7.40 -6.44
CA GLY A 57 -5.62 6.71 -7.22
C GLY A 57 -6.11 6.25 -8.61
N VAL A 58 -7.37 5.82 -8.73
CA VAL A 58 -8.00 5.54 -10.04
C VAL A 58 -8.13 6.81 -10.86
N GLN A 59 -8.60 7.91 -10.27
CA GLN A 59 -8.71 9.19 -10.97
C GLN A 59 -7.36 9.71 -11.45
N ASP A 60 -6.31 9.60 -10.63
CA ASP A 60 -4.95 9.95 -11.01
C ASP A 60 -4.44 9.10 -12.18
N ALA A 61 -4.74 7.80 -12.19
CA ALA A 61 -4.42 6.92 -13.31
C ALA A 61 -5.15 7.34 -14.60
N LEU A 62 -6.45 7.61 -14.51
CA LEU A 62 -7.27 8.01 -15.66
C LEU A 62 -6.78 9.35 -16.24
N ARG A 63 -6.49 10.34 -15.39
CA ARG A 63 -5.97 11.64 -15.81
C ARG A 63 -4.63 11.50 -16.54
N ASP A 64 -3.70 10.72 -15.98
CA ASP A 64 -2.39 10.50 -16.62
C ASP A 64 -2.52 9.71 -17.96
N ILE A 65 -3.50 8.81 -18.07
CA ILE A 65 -3.81 8.14 -19.34
C ILE A 65 -4.32 9.15 -20.38
N GLU A 66 -5.26 10.02 -20.00
CA GLU A 66 -5.80 11.05 -20.90
C GLU A 66 -4.71 12.02 -21.37
N GLU A 67 -3.83 12.45 -20.47
CA GLU A 67 -2.68 13.30 -20.80
C GLU A 67 -1.74 12.64 -21.81
N ARG A 68 -1.48 11.33 -21.67
CA ARG A 68 -0.61 10.57 -22.60
C ARG A 68 -1.24 10.36 -23.97
N GLU A 69 -2.55 10.15 -24.02
CA GLU A 69 -3.25 9.93 -25.29
C GLU A 69 -3.58 11.23 -26.02
N GLY A 70 -3.58 12.36 -25.30
CA GLY A 70 -3.94 13.66 -25.82
C GLY A 70 -5.44 13.80 -26.08
N ALA A 71 -5.91 15.04 -26.19
CA ALA A 71 -7.32 15.37 -26.36
C ALA A 71 -7.93 14.83 -27.68
N ASP A 72 -7.09 14.64 -28.72
CA ASP A 72 -7.51 14.24 -30.06
C ASP A 72 -7.41 12.73 -30.32
N GLY A 73 -6.89 11.95 -29.36
CA GLY A 73 -6.70 10.50 -29.51
C GLY A 73 -8.02 9.69 -29.63
N PRO A 74 -7.99 8.49 -30.22
CA PRO A 74 -9.18 7.63 -30.31
C PRO A 74 -9.61 7.13 -28.92
N PRO A 75 -10.88 6.72 -28.74
CA PRO A 75 -11.34 6.13 -27.48
C PRO A 75 -10.51 4.91 -27.07
N ARG A 76 -10.13 4.85 -25.79
CA ARG A 76 -9.31 3.77 -25.22
C ARG A 76 -10.06 2.94 -24.21
N SER A 77 -9.76 1.65 -24.17
CA SER A 77 -10.27 0.73 -23.16
C SER A 77 -9.40 0.74 -21.91
N VAL A 78 -10.02 0.87 -20.73
CA VAL A 78 -9.35 0.81 -19.43
C VAL A 78 -10.00 -0.28 -18.59
N LEU A 79 -9.23 -1.31 -18.24
CA LEU A 79 -9.70 -2.38 -17.37
C LEU A 79 -9.17 -2.18 -15.95
N VAL A 80 -10.07 -1.84 -15.02
CA VAL A 80 -9.76 -1.74 -13.60
C VAL A 80 -9.90 -3.12 -12.95
N LEU A 81 -8.82 -3.58 -12.34
CA LEU A 81 -8.72 -4.89 -11.70
C LEU A 81 -8.64 -4.75 -10.19
N GLY A 82 -9.70 -5.18 -9.50
CA GLY A 82 -9.71 -5.34 -8.05
C GLY A 82 -9.40 -6.77 -7.62
N ARG A 83 -9.01 -6.95 -6.35
CA ARG A 83 -8.92 -8.28 -5.75
C ARG A 83 -10.31 -8.87 -5.52
N TYR A 84 -11.24 -8.04 -5.04
CA TYR A 84 -12.61 -8.41 -4.68
C TYR A 84 -13.62 -7.49 -5.36
N ARG A 85 -14.88 -7.91 -5.43
CA ARG A 85 -15.95 -7.13 -6.08
C ARG A 85 -16.17 -5.75 -5.45
N GLY A 86 -15.97 -5.62 -4.13
CA GLY A 86 -16.12 -4.33 -3.42
C GLY A 86 -15.14 -3.25 -3.89
N SER A 87 -14.03 -3.61 -4.52
CA SER A 87 -13.09 -2.63 -5.10
C SER A 87 -13.69 -1.86 -6.27
N ARG A 88 -14.84 -2.28 -6.80
CA ARG A 88 -15.61 -1.53 -7.81
C ARG A 88 -16.04 -0.15 -7.32
N GLU A 89 -16.21 0.04 -6.01
CA GLU A 89 -16.57 1.33 -5.41
C GLU A 89 -15.54 2.44 -5.67
N ALA A 90 -14.30 2.07 -6.03
CA ALA A 90 -13.26 3.03 -6.40
C ALA A 90 -13.42 3.60 -7.81
N LEU A 91 -14.30 3.04 -8.65
CA LEU A 91 -14.56 3.61 -9.97
C LEU A 91 -15.37 4.90 -9.84
N PRO A 92 -15.07 5.92 -10.67
CA PRO A 92 -15.86 7.13 -10.69
C PRO A 92 -17.29 6.82 -11.16
N SER A 93 -18.27 7.56 -10.63
CA SER A 93 -19.69 7.41 -10.98
C SER A 93 -19.98 7.68 -12.45
N SER A 94 -19.15 8.50 -13.10
CA SER A 94 -19.09 8.69 -14.53
C SER A 94 -17.63 8.62 -15.00
N SER A 95 -17.36 7.80 -16.00
CA SER A 95 -16.14 7.95 -16.81
C SER A 95 -16.45 9.04 -17.82
N GLY A 96 -16.18 10.30 -17.45
CA GLY A 96 -16.10 11.37 -18.42
C GLY A 96 -14.98 11.09 -19.43
N GLY A 97 -15.10 11.61 -20.65
CA GLY A 97 -14.04 11.54 -21.65
C GLY A 97 -14.08 10.33 -22.58
N ARG A 98 -12.95 10.06 -23.25
CA ARG A 98 -12.81 9.03 -24.29
C ARG A 98 -12.37 7.66 -23.74
N LEU A 99 -12.31 7.51 -22.42
CA LEU A 99 -11.92 6.26 -21.76
C LEU A 99 -13.14 5.38 -21.45
N ARG A 100 -13.18 4.18 -22.04
CA ARG A 100 -14.17 3.15 -21.71
C ARG A 100 -13.67 2.33 -20.53
N VAL A 101 -14.15 2.68 -19.34
CA VAL A 101 -13.70 2.07 -18.08
C VAL A 101 -14.59 0.88 -17.70
N GLU A 102 -13.98 -0.29 -17.54
CA GLU A 102 -14.64 -1.50 -17.06
C GLU A 102 -13.97 -2.02 -15.79
N PHE A 103 -14.73 -2.70 -14.94
CA PHE A 103 -14.20 -3.36 -13.74
C PHE A 103 -14.29 -4.88 -13.85
N SER A 104 -13.24 -5.57 -13.39
CA SER A 104 -13.25 -7.01 -13.16
C SER A 104 -12.42 -7.35 -11.92
N THR A 105 -12.52 -8.60 -11.45
CA THR A 105 -11.56 -9.12 -10.48
C THR A 105 -10.39 -9.75 -11.21
N VAL A 106 -9.18 -9.74 -10.61
CA VAL A 106 -7.99 -10.31 -11.27
C VAL A 106 -8.22 -11.77 -11.69
N HIS A 107 -8.92 -12.56 -10.87
CA HIS A 107 -9.27 -13.95 -11.19
C HIS A 107 -10.23 -14.08 -12.38
N ALA A 108 -11.24 -13.20 -12.47
CA ALA A 108 -12.25 -13.24 -13.54
C ALA A 108 -11.74 -12.63 -14.85
N ALA A 109 -10.65 -11.88 -14.83
CA ALA A 109 -10.07 -11.20 -15.99
C ALA A 109 -9.23 -12.12 -16.91
N LYS A 110 -9.17 -13.43 -16.64
CA LYS A 110 -8.42 -14.38 -17.47
C LYS A 110 -8.95 -14.35 -18.91
N GLY A 111 -8.07 -14.03 -19.86
CA GLY A 111 -8.40 -13.94 -21.29
C GLY A 111 -8.96 -12.58 -21.72
N ARG A 112 -9.20 -11.64 -20.79
CA ARG A 112 -9.51 -10.24 -21.13
C ARG A 112 -8.23 -9.46 -21.34
N GLU A 113 -8.29 -8.44 -22.19
CA GLU A 113 -7.21 -7.48 -22.45
C GLU A 113 -7.82 -6.10 -22.66
N ALA A 114 -7.07 -5.06 -22.35
CA ALA A 114 -7.45 -3.66 -22.59
C ALA A 114 -6.22 -2.86 -23.04
N ASP A 115 -6.44 -1.65 -23.56
CA ASP A 115 -5.33 -0.74 -23.88
C ASP A 115 -4.54 -0.40 -22.61
N TYR A 116 -5.25 -0.10 -21.54
CA TYR A 116 -4.70 0.16 -20.22
C TYR A 116 -5.34 -0.71 -19.14
N VAL A 117 -4.56 -1.02 -18.11
CA VAL A 117 -5.03 -1.73 -16.92
C VAL A 117 -4.70 -0.91 -15.69
N VAL A 118 -5.64 -0.83 -14.74
CA VAL A 118 -5.43 -0.22 -13.43
C VAL A 118 -5.63 -1.29 -12.37
N VAL A 119 -4.59 -1.68 -11.65
CA VAL A 119 -4.65 -2.70 -10.59
C VAL A 119 -4.80 -2.04 -9.23
N LEU A 120 -5.79 -2.50 -8.45
CA LEU A 120 -6.13 -2.00 -7.13
C LEU A 120 -5.68 -2.96 -6.01
N ASP A 121 -5.94 -2.54 -4.77
CA ASP A 121 -5.75 -3.32 -3.54
C ASP A 121 -4.28 -3.70 -3.26
N LEU A 122 -3.33 -2.97 -3.85
CA LEU A 122 -1.89 -3.19 -3.68
C LEU A 122 -1.39 -2.60 -2.36
N ARG A 123 -1.77 -3.26 -1.28
CA ARG A 123 -1.43 -2.89 0.10
C ARG A 123 -1.05 -4.08 0.96
N GLU A 124 -0.28 -3.82 1.99
CA GLU A 124 0.03 -4.80 3.03
C GLU A 124 -1.17 -4.95 3.99
N ALA A 125 -2.06 -5.89 3.66
CA ALA A 125 -3.23 -6.21 4.48
C ALA A 125 -3.75 -7.63 4.22
N ARG A 126 -4.59 -8.15 5.13
CA ARG A 126 -5.26 -9.46 4.98
C ARG A 126 -5.99 -9.63 3.65
N LEU A 127 -6.70 -8.58 3.20
CA LEU A 127 -7.43 -8.51 1.92
C LEU A 127 -6.65 -7.70 0.85
N GLY A 128 -5.33 -7.55 1.02
CA GLY A 128 -4.47 -6.91 0.04
C GLY A 128 -4.08 -7.84 -1.11
N PHE A 129 -3.17 -7.37 -1.95
CA PHE A 129 -2.57 -8.14 -3.03
C PHE A 129 -1.04 -8.00 -2.96
N PRO A 130 -0.29 -9.01 -2.47
CA PRO A 130 -0.72 -10.37 -2.12
C PRO A 130 -1.65 -10.45 -0.91
N ALA A 131 -2.55 -11.43 -0.92
CA ALA A 131 -3.39 -11.72 0.25
C ALA A 131 -2.52 -12.30 1.38
N GLN A 132 -2.65 -11.74 2.59
CA GLN A 132 -1.95 -12.18 3.80
C GLN A 132 -2.81 -13.10 4.68
N ILE A 133 -3.71 -13.87 4.07
CA ILE A 133 -4.49 -14.86 4.81
C ILE A 133 -3.52 -15.97 5.21
N ALA A 134 -3.25 -16.12 6.51
CA ALA A 134 -2.45 -17.22 7.02
C ALA A 134 -3.12 -18.55 6.60
N ALA A 135 -2.35 -19.42 5.96
CA ALA A 135 -2.77 -20.82 5.79
C ALA A 135 -2.84 -21.46 7.19
N ASP A 136 -3.87 -22.26 7.44
CA ASP A 136 -3.93 -23.06 8.66
C ASP A 136 -2.79 -24.11 8.59
N PRO A 137 -1.89 -24.19 9.58
CA PRO A 137 -0.79 -25.14 9.57
C PRO A 137 -1.25 -26.61 9.45
N LEU A 138 -2.50 -26.92 9.83
CA LEU A 138 -3.06 -28.26 9.67
C LEU A 138 -3.44 -28.57 8.22
N LEU A 139 -3.76 -27.56 7.41
CA LEU A 139 -4.07 -27.75 5.99
C LEU A 139 -2.82 -28.14 5.20
N ASP A 140 -1.62 -27.73 5.62
CA ASP A 140 -0.35 -28.11 4.98
C ASP A 140 -0.04 -29.62 5.10
N LEU A 141 -0.68 -30.33 6.05
CA LEU A 141 -0.52 -31.77 6.24
C LEU A 141 -1.38 -32.60 5.28
N VAL A 142 -2.44 -32.01 4.72
CA VAL A 142 -3.44 -32.70 3.89
C VAL A 142 -3.40 -32.21 2.45
N LEU A 143 -3.00 -30.95 2.24
CA LEU A 143 -2.85 -30.39 0.92
C LEU A 143 -1.51 -30.82 0.29
N PRO A 144 -1.48 -31.10 -1.02
CA PRO A 144 -0.22 -31.25 -1.72
C PRO A 144 0.64 -29.99 -1.52
N PRO A 145 1.98 -30.13 -1.52
CA PRO A 145 2.88 -29.00 -1.30
C PRO A 145 2.49 -27.84 -2.22
N PRO A 146 2.49 -26.59 -1.70
CA PRO A 146 1.95 -25.46 -2.42
C PRO A 146 2.62 -25.35 -3.80
N PRO A 147 1.85 -25.20 -4.88
CA PRO A 147 2.44 -25.03 -6.21
C PRO A 147 3.35 -23.79 -6.20
N GLY A 148 4.66 -23.97 -6.42
CA GLY A 148 5.63 -22.86 -6.35
C GLY A 148 6.75 -22.97 -5.30
N GLY A 149 6.95 -24.12 -4.64
CA GLY A 149 8.27 -24.47 -4.08
C GLY A 149 8.69 -23.75 -2.81
N GLY A 150 7.76 -23.40 -1.93
CA GLY A 150 8.07 -22.63 -0.72
C GLY A 150 8.47 -21.17 -0.98
N TYR A 151 8.44 -20.70 -2.24
CA TYR A 151 8.74 -19.32 -2.56
C TYR A 151 7.61 -18.40 -2.06
N PRO A 152 7.93 -17.25 -1.39
CA PRO A 152 6.92 -16.38 -0.81
C PRO A 152 5.84 -15.94 -1.81
N HIS A 153 4.57 -16.21 -1.46
CA HIS A 153 3.39 -15.83 -2.22
C HIS A 153 3.40 -16.29 -3.69
N ALA A 154 3.89 -17.50 -3.99
CA ALA A 154 4.08 -18.00 -5.36
C ALA A 154 2.83 -17.91 -6.26
N GLU A 155 1.67 -18.36 -5.78
CA GLU A 155 0.42 -18.30 -6.56
C GLU A 155 -0.07 -16.86 -6.77
N GLU A 156 0.03 -16.02 -5.74
CA GLU A 156 -0.31 -14.60 -5.85
C GLU A 156 0.62 -13.85 -6.82
N ARG A 157 1.91 -14.24 -6.88
CA ARG A 157 2.90 -13.70 -7.83
C ARG A 157 2.51 -14.00 -9.27
N ARG A 158 2.05 -15.22 -9.55
CA ARG A 158 1.51 -15.59 -10.88
C ARG A 158 0.27 -14.78 -11.22
N LEU A 159 -0.61 -14.56 -10.26
CA LEU A 159 -1.79 -13.73 -10.46
C LEU A 159 -1.43 -12.26 -10.70
N PHE A 160 -0.41 -11.73 -10.02
CA PHE A 160 0.06 -10.36 -10.21
C PHE A 160 0.69 -10.20 -11.61
N TYR A 161 1.49 -11.16 -12.05
CA TYR A 161 1.96 -11.23 -13.43
C TYR A 161 0.81 -11.23 -14.43
N VAL A 162 -0.25 -12.02 -14.17
CA VAL A 162 -1.45 -12.02 -15.00
C VAL A 162 -2.07 -10.62 -15.09
N ALA A 163 -2.18 -9.89 -13.98
CA ALA A 163 -2.71 -8.53 -13.95
C ALA A 163 -1.84 -7.54 -14.75
N LEU A 164 -0.52 -7.58 -14.54
CA LEU A 164 0.45 -6.72 -15.24
C LEU A 164 0.37 -6.86 -16.75
N THR A 165 0.13 -8.07 -17.22
CA THR A 165 0.16 -8.45 -18.63
C THR A 165 -1.21 -8.42 -19.32
N ARG A 166 -2.25 -7.89 -18.66
CA ARG A 166 -3.57 -7.64 -19.27
C ARG A 166 -3.63 -6.38 -20.13
N ALA A 167 -2.69 -5.45 -19.95
CA ALA A 167 -2.64 -4.21 -20.73
C ALA A 167 -1.84 -4.38 -22.00
N ARG A 168 -2.24 -3.72 -23.08
CA ARG A 168 -1.46 -3.66 -24.32
C ARG A 168 -0.44 -2.53 -24.27
N ARG A 169 -0.84 -1.35 -23.79
CA ARG A 169 -0.07 -0.08 -23.84
C ARG A 169 0.58 0.26 -22.51
N GLY A 170 -0.18 0.22 -21.41
CA GLY A 170 0.37 0.58 -20.09
C GLY A 170 -0.42 0.01 -18.92
N THR A 171 0.28 -0.28 -17.83
CA THR A 171 -0.31 -0.77 -16.58
C THR A 171 -0.08 0.23 -15.45
N TYR A 172 -1.14 0.56 -14.73
CA TYR A 172 -1.12 1.40 -13.54
C TYR A 172 -1.36 0.55 -12.31
N LEU A 173 -0.58 0.78 -11.26
CA LEU A 173 -0.64 0.08 -9.99
C LEU A 173 -0.98 1.09 -8.90
N VAL A 174 -2.23 1.07 -8.41
CA VAL A 174 -2.68 1.93 -7.32
C VAL A 174 -2.32 1.27 -6.00
N ALA A 175 -1.25 1.76 -5.38
CA ALA A 175 -0.69 1.24 -4.14
C ALA A 175 -0.99 2.15 -2.96
N ASP A 176 -1.21 1.54 -1.80
CA ASP A 176 -1.37 2.29 -0.55
C ASP A 176 -0.08 3.05 -0.23
N ALA A 177 -0.18 4.36 -0.07
CA ALA A 177 0.98 5.23 0.12
C ALA A 177 1.73 4.94 1.43
N LEU A 178 1.08 4.32 2.42
CA LEU A 178 1.62 4.10 3.77
C LEU A 178 2.00 2.66 4.02
N ARG A 179 1.21 1.72 3.50
CA ARG A 179 1.42 0.27 3.56
C ARG A 179 1.39 -0.32 2.15
N PRO A 180 2.36 0.02 1.29
CA PRO A 180 2.43 -0.53 -0.05
C PRO A 180 2.51 -2.06 -0.02
N SER A 181 1.97 -2.70 -1.05
CA SER A 181 2.15 -4.14 -1.25
C SER A 181 3.63 -4.51 -1.36
N ALA A 182 4.02 -5.64 -0.77
CA ALA A 182 5.34 -6.22 -0.93
C ALA A 182 5.72 -6.42 -2.41
N PHE A 183 4.74 -6.73 -3.29
CA PHE A 183 4.98 -6.85 -4.73
C PHE A 183 5.31 -5.51 -5.37
N VAL A 184 4.66 -4.43 -4.95
CA VAL A 184 4.98 -3.08 -5.43
C VAL A 184 6.36 -2.67 -4.96
N GLU A 185 6.71 -2.93 -3.70
CA GLU A 185 8.04 -2.62 -3.17
C GLU A 185 9.16 -3.39 -3.88
N GLU A 186 8.95 -4.67 -4.16
CA GLU A 186 9.88 -5.49 -4.94
C GLU A 186 10.01 -4.92 -6.37
N LEU A 187 8.89 -4.67 -7.05
CA LEU A 187 8.87 -4.17 -8.42
C LEU A 187 9.61 -2.82 -8.55
N LEU A 188 9.35 -1.91 -7.61
CA LEU A 188 9.97 -0.59 -7.55
C LEU A 188 11.46 -0.62 -7.24
N ARG A 189 11.94 -1.64 -6.51
CA ARG A 189 13.35 -1.84 -6.16
C ARG A 189 14.13 -2.44 -7.31
N GLU A 190 13.50 -3.34 -8.07
CA GLU A 190 14.21 -4.20 -9.02
C GLU A 190 14.02 -3.78 -10.48
N SER A 191 13.02 -2.96 -10.79
CA SER A 191 12.71 -2.52 -12.15
C SER A 191 12.80 -0.99 -12.28
N PRO A 192 13.98 -0.43 -12.62
CA PRO A 192 14.18 1.03 -12.68
C PRO A 192 13.33 1.72 -13.76
N GLY A 193 12.83 0.98 -14.76
CA GLY A 193 11.90 1.50 -15.78
C GLY A 193 10.46 1.71 -15.28
N VAL A 194 10.14 1.34 -14.04
CA VAL A 194 8.81 1.54 -13.46
C VAL A 194 8.68 2.98 -12.99
N ARG A 195 7.74 3.70 -13.61
CA ARG A 195 7.48 5.11 -13.27
C ARG A 195 6.72 5.22 -11.95
N ARG A 196 6.98 6.28 -11.19
CA ARG A 196 6.30 6.57 -9.92
C ARG A 196 5.51 7.87 -10.02
N LEU A 197 4.30 7.86 -9.48
CA LEU A 197 3.44 9.02 -9.27
C LEU A 197 3.04 9.10 -7.80
N GLY A 198 3.20 10.26 -7.19
CA GLY A 198 2.99 10.46 -5.75
C GLY A 198 4.17 9.99 -4.89
N GLU A 199 4.04 10.15 -3.58
CA GLU A 199 5.07 9.81 -2.60
C GLU A 199 4.62 8.69 -1.67
N PHE A 200 5.41 7.62 -1.59
CA PHE A 200 5.27 6.64 -0.52
C PHE A 200 5.77 7.24 0.80
N ARG A 201 4.92 7.19 1.81
CA ARG A 201 5.20 7.74 3.15
C ARG A 201 5.53 6.66 4.18
N ARG A 202 5.74 5.39 3.76
CA ARG A 202 6.06 4.28 4.66
C ARG A 202 7.21 4.64 5.60
N ASP A 203 8.31 5.18 5.08
CA ASP A 203 9.47 5.56 5.91
C ASP A 203 9.30 6.88 6.68
N ARG A 204 8.31 7.70 6.31
CA ARG A 204 8.01 8.98 6.98
C ARG A 204 7.06 8.84 8.18
N THR A 205 6.45 7.66 8.36
CA THR A 205 5.55 7.41 9.50
C THR A 205 6.28 6.77 10.67
N ALA A 206 5.96 7.22 11.89
CA ALA A 206 6.58 6.68 13.10
C ALA A 206 6.12 5.23 13.38
N ALA A 207 7.03 4.41 13.88
CA ALA A 207 6.69 3.08 14.38
C ALA A 207 5.74 3.19 15.58
N CYS A 208 4.82 2.24 15.73
CA CYS A 208 3.92 2.19 16.88
C CYS A 208 4.70 1.71 18.11
N PRO A 209 4.77 2.48 19.20
CA PRO A 209 5.54 2.09 20.38
C PRO A 209 4.87 0.94 21.17
N ARG A 210 3.58 0.66 20.89
CA ARG A 210 2.85 -0.44 21.53
C ARG A 210 3.14 -1.79 20.88
N CYS A 211 2.80 -1.97 19.60
CA CYS A 211 2.97 -3.27 18.94
C CYS A 211 4.33 -3.45 18.27
N ARG A 212 5.09 -2.36 18.05
CA ARG A 212 6.39 -2.31 17.36
C ARG A 212 6.41 -2.77 15.89
N THR A 213 5.38 -3.49 15.45
CA THR A 213 5.19 -3.99 14.09
C THR A 213 4.35 -3.06 13.22
N GLY A 214 3.44 -2.30 13.84
CA GLY A 214 2.59 -1.35 13.14
C GLY A 214 3.22 0.03 12.98
N ARG A 215 2.73 0.82 12.03
CA ARG A 215 3.06 2.24 11.86
C ARG A 215 1.90 3.14 12.27
N LEU A 216 2.21 4.39 12.62
CA LEU A 216 1.24 5.40 13.02
C LEU A 216 0.84 6.26 11.83
N ASP A 217 -0.46 6.47 11.67
CA ASP A 217 -1.00 7.34 10.64
C ASP A 217 -2.17 8.18 11.16
N VAL A 218 -2.40 9.31 10.50
CA VAL A 218 -3.49 10.23 10.79
C VAL A 218 -4.77 9.68 10.15
N SER A 219 -5.84 9.56 10.94
CA SER A 219 -7.17 9.25 10.42
C SER A 219 -7.57 10.24 9.32
N GLY A 220 -8.37 9.82 8.33
CA GLY A 220 -8.79 10.70 7.23
C GLY A 220 -9.41 12.05 7.64
N SER A 221 -10.01 12.15 8.84
CA SER A 221 -10.53 13.42 9.39
C SER A 221 -9.47 14.36 9.97
N GLY A 222 -8.20 13.96 10.04
CA GLY A 222 -7.14 14.70 10.71
C GLY A 222 -7.20 14.71 12.25
N ARG A 223 -8.28 14.16 12.85
CA ARG A 223 -8.57 14.35 14.29
C ARG A 223 -7.78 13.44 15.21
N SER A 224 -7.33 12.30 14.72
CA SER A 224 -6.60 11.31 15.51
C SER A 224 -5.44 10.72 14.72
N MET A 225 -4.39 10.31 15.41
CA MET A 225 -3.33 9.47 14.85
C MET A 225 -3.30 8.16 15.62
N GLY A 226 -3.29 7.04 14.89
CA GLY A 226 -3.40 5.70 15.48
C GLY A 226 -2.59 4.66 14.73
N CYS A 227 -2.47 3.49 15.35
CA CYS A 227 -1.78 2.36 14.75
C CYS A 227 -2.59 1.78 13.59
N LEU A 228 -1.94 1.57 12.45
CA LEU A 228 -2.55 0.99 11.25
C LEU A 228 -2.95 -0.49 11.43
N ASN A 229 -2.44 -1.19 12.45
CA ASN A 229 -2.84 -2.56 12.81
C ASN A 229 -4.16 -2.63 13.60
N PHE A 230 -4.94 -1.55 13.66
CA PHE A 230 -6.32 -1.61 14.14
C PHE A 230 -7.13 -2.66 13.35
N PRO A 231 -7.98 -3.49 13.99
CA PRO A 231 -8.42 -3.43 15.39
C PRO A 231 -7.51 -4.15 16.40
N PHE A 232 -6.49 -4.87 15.95
CA PHE A 232 -5.61 -5.68 16.79
C PHE A 232 -4.67 -4.83 17.67
N CYS A 233 -4.30 -3.63 17.20
CA CYS A 233 -3.61 -2.63 18.01
C CYS A 233 -4.41 -1.33 18.03
N ARG A 234 -4.96 -0.96 19.18
CA ARG A 234 -5.78 0.25 19.38
C ARG A 234 -4.98 1.47 19.88
N TYR A 235 -3.65 1.42 19.76
CA TYR A 235 -2.79 2.52 20.16
C TYR A 235 -3.16 3.82 19.43
N ARG A 236 -3.22 4.93 20.19
CA ARG A 236 -3.41 6.28 19.68
C ARG A 236 -2.28 7.19 20.17
N ALA A 237 -1.72 7.97 19.25
CA ALA A 237 -0.78 9.01 19.60
C ALA A 237 -1.55 10.20 20.20
N PRO A 238 -1.08 10.80 21.31
CA PRO A 238 -1.73 11.97 21.87
C PRO A 238 -1.53 13.18 20.96
N ARG A 239 -2.52 14.07 20.94
CA ARG A 239 -2.41 15.37 20.27
C ARG A 239 -1.35 16.21 20.98
N CYS A 240 -0.58 16.98 20.22
CA CYS A 240 0.45 17.85 20.77
C CYS A 240 -0.19 18.97 21.61
N GLY A 241 0.14 19.04 22.90
CA GLY A 241 -0.38 20.07 23.80
C GLY A 241 0.13 21.48 23.49
N SER A 242 1.27 21.61 22.80
CA SER A 242 1.89 22.92 22.49
C SER A 242 1.25 23.60 21.27
N CYS A 243 1.14 22.90 20.13
CA CYS A 243 0.58 23.49 18.91
C CYS A 243 -0.86 23.08 18.61
N SER A 244 -1.38 22.01 19.21
CA SER A 244 -2.70 21.43 18.92
C SER A 244 -2.97 21.07 17.45
N GLN A 245 -1.96 21.13 16.57
CA GLN A 245 -2.07 20.79 15.15
C GLN A 245 -1.45 19.42 14.83
N GLY A 246 -0.33 19.08 15.48
CA GLY A 246 0.35 17.80 15.33
C GLY A 246 -0.01 16.78 16.40
N PHE A 247 0.55 15.58 16.24
CA PHE A 247 0.53 14.49 17.23
C PHE A 247 1.93 14.30 17.81
N VAL A 248 2.02 13.72 18.99
CA VAL A 248 3.32 13.36 19.58
C VAL A 248 3.60 11.90 19.29
N VAL A 249 4.72 11.66 18.60
CA VAL A 249 5.21 10.31 18.27
C VAL A 249 6.52 10.04 18.98
N ILE A 250 6.73 8.78 19.38
CA ILE A 250 7.97 8.31 20.01
C ILE A 250 8.82 7.64 18.91
N ALA A 251 10.06 8.07 18.78
CA ALA A 251 11.02 7.54 17.81
C ALA A 251 12.36 7.27 18.52
N GLY A 252 12.69 6.00 18.74
CA GLY A 252 13.75 5.63 19.66
C GLY A 252 13.40 6.05 21.08
N ASP A 253 14.33 6.72 21.76
CA ASP A 253 14.17 7.15 23.16
C ASP A 253 13.63 8.59 23.30
N ALA A 254 13.26 9.24 22.20
CA ALA A 254 12.77 10.61 22.19
C ALA A 254 11.34 10.69 21.63
N ALA A 255 10.57 11.67 22.11
CA ALA A 255 9.28 12.02 21.52
C ALA A 255 9.32 13.39 20.86
N ARG A 256 8.59 13.55 19.76
CA ARG A 256 8.51 14.80 18.99
C ARG A 256 7.13 15.03 18.42
N CYS A 257 6.81 16.30 18.18
CA CYS A 257 5.63 16.67 17.40
C CYS A 257 5.78 16.25 15.93
N THR A 258 4.68 15.84 15.29
CA THR A 258 4.62 15.60 13.84
C THR A 258 4.44 16.87 13.02
N ASN A 259 4.13 18.01 13.66
CA ASN A 259 4.06 19.30 12.98
C ASN A 259 5.49 19.86 12.83
N ALA A 260 5.94 20.05 11.60
CA ALA A 260 7.29 20.54 11.30
C ALA A 260 7.57 21.95 11.86
N SER A 261 6.52 22.75 12.10
CA SER A 261 6.64 24.08 12.70
C SER A 261 6.54 24.07 14.23
N CYS A 262 6.68 22.91 14.88
CA CYS A 262 6.52 22.76 16.33
C CYS A 262 7.65 21.94 16.95
N ASP A 263 8.43 22.57 17.82
CA ASP A 263 9.57 21.96 18.51
C ASP A 263 9.19 21.24 19.82
N ALA A 264 7.91 20.90 20.01
CA ALA A 264 7.47 20.22 21.22
C ALA A 264 8.06 18.81 21.32
N ALA A 265 8.86 18.59 22.38
CA ALA A 265 9.52 17.31 22.68
C ALA A 265 9.23 16.88 24.13
N PRO A 266 8.01 16.43 24.45
CA PRO A 266 7.69 15.96 25.80
C PRO A 266 8.47 14.68 26.13
N SER A 267 8.78 14.45 27.41
CA SER A 267 9.49 13.24 27.82
C SER A 267 8.61 11.99 27.63
N PRO A 268 9.14 10.90 27.05
CA PRO A 268 8.47 9.59 27.10
C PRO A 268 8.16 9.18 28.54
N CYS A 269 7.10 8.38 28.71
CA CYS A 269 6.74 7.82 30.01
C CYS A 269 7.72 6.69 30.34
N GLU A 270 8.52 6.87 31.40
CA GLU A 270 9.52 5.90 31.86
C GLU A 270 8.94 4.54 32.27
N VAL A 271 7.66 4.47 32.65
CA VAL A 271 7.03 3.22 33.11
C VAL A 271 6.55 2.35 31.95
N CYS A 272 5.89 2.94 30.95
CA CYS A 272 5.29 2.14 29.87
C CYS A 272 6.05 2.22 28.55
N GLY A 273 6.87 3.25 28.32
CA GLY A 273 7.53 3.52 27.04
C GLY A 273 6.57 3.80 25.85
N GLN A 274 5.25 3.70 26.05
CA GLN A 274 4.23 3.86 25.02
C GLN A 274 3.59 5.25 25.02
N GLY A 275 3.54 5.91 26.18
CA GLY A 275 3.00 7.26 26.34
C GLY A 275 4.08 8.30 26.49
N VAL A 276 3.67 9.56 26.49
CA VAL A 276 4.49 10.71 26.90
C VAL A 276 3.91 11.34 28.15
N MET A 277 4.74 12.00 28.93
CA MET A 277 4.31 12.73 30.13
C MET A 277 3.69 14.05 29.71
N VAL A 278 2.39 14.23 30.02
CA VAL A 278 1.62 15.44 29.70
C VAL A 278 1.13 16.12 30.96
N THR A 279 1.11 17.46 30.96
CA THR A 279 0.58 18.23 32.08
C THR A 279 -0.93 18.05 32.19
N ARG A 280 -1.39 17.70 33.39
CA ARG A 280 -2.79 17.56 33.79
C ARG A 280 -3.06 18.41 35.03
N ARG A 281 -4.33 18.73 35.28
CA ARG A 281 -4.77 19.44 36.49
C ARG A 281 -5.53 18.48 37.40
N GLY A 282 -5.10 18.38 38.65
CA GLY A 282 -5.78 17.65 39.73
C GLY A 282 -6.25 18.61 40.82
N ARG A 283 -6.79 18.05 41.91
CA ARG A 283 -7.29 18.83 43.06
C ARG A 283 -6.21 19.66 43.74
N THR A 284 -4.99 19.15 43.77
CA THR A 284 -3.83 19.73 44.47
C THR A 284 -2.93 20.58 43.57
N GLY A 285 -3.30 20.76 42.30
CA GLY A 285 -2.51 21.51 41.32
C GLY A 285 -2.18 20.72 40.06
N ALA A 286 -1.24 21.25 39.27
CA ALA A 286 -0.80 20.62 38.04
C ALA A 286 0.21 19.50 38.31
N PHE A 287 0.10 18.40 37.55
CA PHE A 287 1.01 17.25 37.62
C PHE A 287 1.26 16.69 36.22
N LEU A 288 2.33 15.91 36.04
CA LEU A 288 2.55 15.17 34.81
C LEU A 288 1.89 13.80 34.92
N GLY A 289 1.10 13.43 33.92
CA GLY A 289 0.49 12.10 33.82
C GLY A 289 0.76 11.46 32.46
N CYS A 290 0.83 10.14 32.42
CA CYS A 290 0.99 9.41 31.16
C CYS A 290 -0.16 9.70 30.19
N SER A 291 0.17 9.98 28.93
CA SER A 291 -0.81 10.22 27.87
C SER A 291 -1.71 8.99 27.60
N GLN A 292 -1.29 7.79 27.97
CA GLN A 292 -2.03 6.54 27.75
C GLN A 292 -2.94 6.13 28.92
N TYR A 293 -3.17 7.00 29.90
CA TYR A 293 -4.06 6.76 31.05
C TYR A 293 -5.48 6.30 30.67
N ALA A 294 -6.06 6.85 29.60
CA ALA A 294 -7.42 6.55 29.16
C ALA A 294 -7.48 5.55 27.98
N SER A 295 -6.38 4.83 27.74
CA SER A 295 -6.35 3.82 26.68
C SER A 295 -6.93 2.49 27.16
N ASP A 296 -7.11 1.55 26.23
CA ASP A 296 -7.48 0.16 26.47
C ASP A 296 -6.45 -0.61 27.32
N GLN A 297 -5.20 -0.14 27.37
CA GLN A 297 -4.16 -0.63 28.27
C GLN A 297 -3.62 0.56 29.09
N PRO A 298 -4.34 0.97 30.14
CA PRO A 298 -4.10 2.24 30.81
C PRO A 298 -2.78 2.23 31.57
N CYS A 299 -2.04 3.34 31.49
CA CYS A 299 -0.86 3.59 32.30
C CYS A 299 -1.16 4.72 33.29
N THR A 300 -1.09 4.42 34.59
CA THR A 300 -1.41 5.34 35.68
C THR A 300 -0.19 6.13 36.18
N ASN A 301 0.95 6.06 35.48
CA ASN A 301 2.16 6.77 35.89
C ASN A 301 1.92 8.28 35.97
N THR A 302 2.32 8.86 37.10
CA THR A 302 2.25 10.30 37.38
C THR A 302 3.55 10.78 38.02
N ARG A 303 3.87 12.06 37.82
CA ARG A 303 5.02 12.73 38.43
C ARG A 303 4.61 14.13 38.84
N ASN A 304 5.04 14.57 40.02
CA ASN A 304 4.87 15.96 40.43
C ASN A 304 5.71 16.88 39.53
N LEU A 305 5.18 18.06 39.21
CA LEU A 305 5.99 19.11 38.61
C LEU A 305 6.94 19.58 39.72
N ALA A 306 8.26 19.49 39.50
CA ALA A 306 9.23 19.99 40.46
C ALA A 306 8.88 21.45 40.79
N ALA A 307 8.87 21.80 42.08
CA ALA A 307 8.72 23.19 42.51
C ALA A 307 9.84 23.99 41.83
N ARG A 308 9.48 25.02 41.07
CA ARG A 308 10.45 26.01 40.60
C ARG A 308 11.13 26.57 41.85
N THR A 309 12.41 26.24 42.00
CA THR A 309 13.30 26.83 42.99
C THR A 309 13.67 28.24 42.55
#